data_AF-Q05TE0-F1
#
_entry.id   AF-Q05TE0-F1
#
_cell.length_a   1.000
_cell.length_b   1.000
_cell.length_c   1.000
_cell.angle_alpha   90.00
_cell.angle_beta   90.00
_cell.angle_gamma   90.00
#
_symmetry.space_group_name_H-M   'P 1'
#
loop_
_entity.id
_entity.type
_entity.pdbx_description
1 polymer ?
#
loop_
_entity_poly.entity_id
_entity_poly.type
_entity_poly.pdbx_seq_one_letter_code
_entity_poly.pdbx_strand_id
1 'polypeptide(L)'
;MASDQDGLKPHNPDEQFARLQSWCRQSAPAFYADQAHYLVVLRESLATAVHRSLAEWLCSLEPECLSQVSDQERESLQERIDQLVQRCTSLLTIEQLQLLAKNLARERKQRRQQAQQAMVEGLQRSTEPSDGESTDLPSNQPGDSDAAGGSVNLSFAPPIDQPALLDGLVTPRESGDSETDHDTHDPSDLDLSFDDPPEESVQQAEADLEQNGEGTSDLDLLRSLFVMAGQAMDGPGDHDGLGPTADNDAISDAAESSEASAFMPTMPLELLRWLDGLDQAIVRRLRNLSHAINVELLRAGLASSLLPMSLLDAVLNGQVETLPAPSNLLRLRVPLPMTTPGEPLMDLTCVLLRPSELEFDGPPLRRSRAKLRQRRRNLLTMVRQERHWQRRAQTQQVQTQWWPSPPTNPPQS
;
A
#
# COMPACT_ATOMS: atom_id res chain seq x y z
N MET A 1 43.18 -3.84 43.57
CA MET A 1 43.03 -2.86 42.48
C MET A 1 42.92 -3.63 41.18
N ALA A 2 41.70 -3.99 40.81
CA ALA A 2 41.37 -4.69 39.57
C ALA A 2 40.07 -4.06 39.08
N SER A 3 40.21 -2.94 38.37
CA SER A 3 39.11 -2.20 37.76
C SER A 3 39.58 -1.80 36.37
N ASP A 4 39.77 -2.81 35.52
CA ASP A 4 40.03 -2.67 34.10
C ASP A 4 39.30 -3.81 33.39
N GLN A 5 37.97 -3.72 33.36
CA GLN A 5 37.13 -4.43 32.38
C GLN A 5 36.03 -3.49 31.83
N ASP A 6 36.38 -2.22 31.59
CA ASP A 6 35.66 -1.35 30.64
C ASP A 6 36.34 -1.42 29.25
N GLY A 7 36.88 -2.60 28.92
CA GLY A 7 37.35 -2.92 27.59
C GLY A 7 36.16 -3.00 26.64
N LEU A 8 35.89 -1.89 25.94
CA LEU A 8 35.29 -1.82 24.62
C LEU A 8 34.30 -2.96 24.33
N LYS A 9 33.00 -2.75 24.59
CA LYS A 9 31.94 -3.47 23.88
C LYS A 9 31.61 -2.67 22.62
N PRO A 10 32.29 -2.86 21.46
CA PRO A 10 32.00 -2.11 20.24
C PRO A 10 30.58 -2.30 19.69
N HIS A 11 29.74 -3.15 20.31
CA HIS A 11 28.45 -3.56 19.79
C HIS A 11 27.36 -3.66 20.88
N ASN A 12 27.35 -2.74 21.86
CA ASN A 12 26.19 -2.62 22.73
C ASN A 12 24.98 -2.09 21.91
N PRO A 13 23.88 -2.86 21.79
CA PRO A 13 22.75 -2.44 20.94
C PRO A 13 22.16 -1.10 21.37
N ASP A 14 22.11 -0.80 22.67
CA ASP A 14 21.51 0.44 23.20
C ASP A 14 22.34 1.68 22.81
N GLU A 15 23.67 1.56 22.81
CA GLU A 15 24.56 2.64 22.35
C GLU A 15 24.44 2.87 20.85
N GLN A 16 24.30 1.81 20.07
CA GLN A 16 24.09 1.90 18.62
C GLN A 16 22.74 2.56 18.29
N PHE A 17 21.71 2.27 19.09
CA PHE A 17 20.43 2.97 19.01
C PHE A 17 20.54 4.46 19.33
N ALA A 18 21.22 4.81 20.42
CA ALA A 18 21.42 6.21 20.79
C ALA A 18 22.19 6.98 19.70
N ARG A 19 23.17 6.34 19.04
CA ARG A 19 23.88 6.91 17.88
C ARG A 19 22.96 7.15 16.68
N LEU A 20 22.13 6.17 16.33
CA LEU A 20 21.15 6.31 15.25
C LEU A 20 20.13 7.43 15.53
N GLN A 21 19.65 7.53 16.77
CA GLN A 21 18.73 8.58 17.18
C GLN A 21 19.38 9.96 17.12
N SER A 22 20.63 10.09 17.61
CA SER A 22 21.41 11.34 17.52
C SER A 22 21.61 11.79 16.07
N TRP A 23 22.00 10.86 15.20
CA TRP A 23 22.15 11.14 13.77
C TRP A 23 20.83 11.59 13.13
N CYS A 24 19.72 10.92 13.45
CA CYS A 24 18.41 11.26 12.93
C CYS A 24 17.97 12.66 13.36
N ARG A 25 18.20 13.02 14.64
CA ARG A 25 17.94 14.37 15.16
C ARG A 25 18.77 15.45 14.43
N GLN A 26 20.03 15.16 14.10
CA GLN A 26 20.89 16.08 13.36
C GLN A 26 20.50 16.19 11.88
N SER A 27 20.02 15.10 11.28
CA SER A 27 19.70 15.05 9.84
C SER A 27 18.28 15.51 9.51
N ALA A 28 17.34 15.37 10.46
CA ALA A 28 15.93 15.70 10.28
C ALA A 28 15.68 17.14 9.76
N PRO A 29 16.32 18.20 10.28
CA PRO A 29 16.12 19.56 9.77
C PRO A 29 16.41 19.69 8.28
N ALA A 30 17.37 18.93 7.78
CA ALA A 30 17.79 19.00 6.39
C ALA A 30 16.86 18.17 5.48
N PHE A 31 16.21 17.11 5.96
CA PHE A 31 15.07 16.48 5.27
C PHE A 31 13.87 17.44 5.17
N TYR A 32 13.56 18.13 6.28
CA TYR A 32 12.49 19.12 6.31
C TYR A 32 12.75 20.25 5.31
N ALA A 33 13.96 20.80 5.30
CA ALA A 33 14.34 21.88 4.40
C ALA A 33 14.24 21.47 2.92
N ASP A 34 14.76 20.28 2.56
CA ASP A 34 14.68 19.77 1.20
C ASP A 34 13.22 19.56 0.77
N GLN A 35 12.37 19.06 1.67
CA GLN A 35 10.95 18.84 1.38
C GLN A 35 10.15 20.15 1.30
N ALA A 36 10.45 21.12 2.16
CA ALA A 36 9.87 22.46 2.09
C ALA A 36 10.21 23.13 0.76
N HIS A 37 11.46 23.00 0.32
CA HIS A 37 11.91 23.52 -0.96
C HIS A 37 11.19 22.84 -2.14
N TYR A 38 11.05 21.50 -2.13
CA TYR A 38 10.27 20.79 -3.13
C TYR A 38 8.83 21.33 -3.22
N LEU A 39 8.17 21.56 -2.09
CA LEU A 39 6.81 22.10 -2.05
C LEU A 39 6.70 23.56 -2.52
N VAL A 40 7.71 24.40 -2.26
CA VAL A 40 7.78 25.77 -2.84
C VAL A 40 7.79 25.68 -4.36
N VAL A 41 8.74 24.92 -4.91
CA VAL A 41 8.90 24.79 -6.36
C VAL A 41 7.67 24.15 -7.01
N LEU A 42 7.08 23.14 -6.36
CA LEU A 42 5.83 22.50 -6.82
C LEU A 42 4.70 23.53 -6.92
N ARG A 43 4.49 24.34 -5.87
CA ARG A 43 3.43 25.37 -5.85
C ARG A 43 3.61 26.43 -6.94
N GLU A 44 4.85 26.87 -7.17
CA GLU A 44 5.18 27.84 -8.23
C GLU A 44 4.90 27.27 -9.63
N SER A 45 5.16 25.97 -9.84
CA SER A 45 4.97 25.32 -11.14
C SER A 45 3.54 24.87 -11.42
N LEU A 46 2.71 24.69 -10.38
CA LEU A 46 1.43 23.99 -10.49
C LEU A 46 0.45 24.68 -11.43
N ALA A 47 0.29 26.00 -11.31
CA ALA A 47 -0.61 26.77 -12.16
C ALA A 47 -0.21 26.66 -13.64
N THR A 48 1.08 26.82 -13.93
CA THR A 48 1.60 26.71 -15.30
C THR A 48 1.42 25.31 -15.87
N ALA A 49 1.61 24.27 -15.06
CA ALA A 49 1.41 22.89 -15.49
C ALA A 49 -0.07 22.58 -15.79
N VAL A 50 -0.99 23.06 -14.94
CA VAL A 50 -2.44 22.94 -15.15
C VAL A 50 -2.83 23.64 -16.46
N HIS A 51 -2.43 24.90 -16.65
CA HIS A 51 -2.72 25.64 -17.88
C HIS A 51 -2.17 24.95 -19.13
N ARG A 52 -0.95 24.39 -19.07
CA ARG A 52 -0.36 23.63 -20.18
C ARG A 52 -1.19 22.39 -20.50
N SER A 53 -1.53 21.58 -19.49
CA SER A 53 -2.34 20.38 -19.69
C SER A 53 -3.72 20.70 -20.26
N LEU A 54 -4.34 21.79 -19.81
CA LEU A 54 -5.61 22.28 -20.35
C LEU A 54 -5.46 22.76 -21.79
N ALA A 55 -4.40 23.49 -22.11
CA ALA A 55 -4.16 23.94 -23.48
C ALA A 55 -3.97 22.74 -24.43
N GLU A 56 -3.17 21.75 -24.04
CA GLU A 56 -2.98 20.52 -24.80
C GLU A 56 -4.28 19.73 -24.96
N TRP A 57 -5.08 19.65 -23.90
CA TRP A 57 -6.40 19.01 -23.95
C TRP A 57 -7.35 19.75 -24.89
N LEU A 58 -7.44 21.07 -24.79
CA LEU A 58 -8.28 21.90 -25.67
C LEU A 58 -7.85 21.77 -27.15
N CYS A 59 -6.55 21.64 -27.43
CA CYS A 59 -6.05 21.38 -28.78
C CYS A 59 -6.44 20.00 -29.32
N SER A 60 -6.74 19.05 -28.43
CA SER A 60 -7.21 17.71 -28.79
C SER A 60 -8.72 17.61 -28.98
N LEU A 61 -9.48 18.63 -28.58
CA LEU A 61 -10.94 18.67 -28.74
C LEU A 61 -11.36 19.10 -30.14
N GLU A 62 -12.56 18.67 -30.54
CA GLU A 62 -13.18 19.12 -31.78
C GLU A 62 -13.51 20.62 -31.73
N PRO A 63 -13.29 21.37 -32.83
CA PRO A 63 -13.50 22.82 -32.86
C PRO A 63 -14.96 23.22 -32.65
N GLU A 64 -15.90 22.32 -32.92
CA GLU A 64 -17.34 22.54 -32.73
C GLU A 64 -17.70 22.72 -31.25
N CYS A 65 -17.19 21.86 -30.36
CA CYS A 65 -17.38 21.99 -28.91
C CYS A 65 -16.80 23.31 -28.38
N LEU A 66 -15.65 23.73 -28.89
CA LEU A 66 -15.03 25.00 -28.50
C LEU A 66 -15.87 26.20 -28.94
N SER A 67 -16.49 26.13 -30.12
CA SER A 67 -17.32 27.22 -30.65
C SER A 67 -18.62 27.45 -29.87
N GLN A 68 -19.12 26.43 -29.16
CA GLN A 68 -20.34 26.50 -28.35
C GLN A 68 -20.13 27.26 -27.04
N VAL A 69 -18.91 27.31 -26.52
CA VAL A 69 -18.59 28.02 -25.27
C VAL A 69 -18.31 29.49 -25.58
N SER A 70 -19.12 30.38 -25.00
CA SER A 70 -18.95 31.82 -25.14
C SER A 70 -17.68 32.35 -24.47
N ASP A 71 -17.19 33.52 -24.89
CA ASP A 71 -15.97 34.10 -24.30
C ASP A 71 -16.13 34.37 -22.80
N GLN A 72 -17.31 34.80 -22.36
CA GLN A 72 -17.60 35.02 -20.94
C GLN A 72 -17.57 33.71 -20.13
N GLU A 73 -18.07 32.61 -20.69
CA GLU A 73 -18.00 31.30 -20.04
C GLU A 73 -16.56 30.80 -19.95
N ARG A 74 -15.74 31.04 -20.98
CA ARG A 74 -14.30 30.70 -20.98
C ARG A 74 -13.56 31.44 -19.89
N GLU A 75 -13.74 32.76 -19.77
CA GLU A 75 -13.13 33.57 -18.70
C GLU A 75 -13.57 33.08 -17.32
N SER A 76 -14.87 32.83 -17.13
CA SER A 76 -15.40 32.32 -15.85
C SER A 76 -14.86 30.94 -15.48
N LEU A 77 -14.61 30.08 -16.47
CA LEU A 77 -14.06 28.74 -16.26
C LEU A 77 -12.59 28.82 -15.86
N GLN A 78 -11.81 29.66 -16.56
CA GLN A 78 -10.41 29.90 -16.22
C GLN A 78 -10.28 30.45 -14.80
N GLU A 79 -11.10 31.44 -14.42
CA GLU A 79 -11.08 31.99 -13.07
C GLU A 79 -11.41 30.92 -12.00
N ARG A 80 -12.43 30.08 -12.24
CA ARG A 80 -12.77 28.97 -11.33
C ARG A 80 -11.63 27.97 -11.19
N ILE A 81 -10.98 27.60 -12.29
CA ILE A 81 -9.83 26.69 -12.28
C ILE A 81 -8.67 27.33 -11.50
N ASP A 82 -8.37 28.60 -11.73
CA ASP A 82 -7.32 29.33 -11.02
C ASP A 82 -7.60 29.40 -9.51
N GLN A 83 -8.86 29.60 -9.12
CA GLN A 83 -9.29 29.53 -7.73
C GLN A 83 -9.10 28.12 -7.13
N LEU A 84 -9.40 27.06 -7.88
CA LEU A 84 -9.15 25.67 -7.44
C LEU A 84 -7.66 25.40 -7.24
N VAL A 85 -6.82 25.84 -8.19
CA VAL A 85 -5.37 25.73 -8.10
C VAL A 85 -4.85 26.50 -6.90
N GLN A 86 -5.31 27.74 -6.69
CA GLN A 86 -4.90 28.59 -5.56
C GLN A 86 -5.29 27.98 -4.21
N ARG A 87 -6.49 27.40 -4.12
CA ARG A 87 -6.91 26.63 -2.92
C ARG A 87 -6.01 25.43 -2.71
N CYS A 88 -5.65 24.69 -3.77
CA CYS A 88 -4.73 23.57 -3.65
C CYS A 88 -3.32 24.01 -3.21
N THR A 89 -2.74 25.06 -3.80
CA THR A 89 -1.39 25.54 -3.47
C THR A 89 -1.27 26.01 -2.02
N SER A 90 -2.32 26.63 -1.47
CA SER A 90 -2.35 26.99 -0.03
C SER A 90 -2.31 25.78 0.91
N LEU A 91 -2.80 24.61 0.47
CA LEU A 91 -2.80 23.36 1.24
C LEU A 91 -1.53 22.52 1.01
N LEU A 92 -0.67 22.88 0.06
CA LEU A 92 0.61 22.24 -0.21
C LEU A 92 1.71 22.77 0.71
N THR A 93 1.48 22.67 2.02
CA THR A 93 2.45 22.97 3.08
C THR A 93 2.77 21.71 3.86
N ILE A 94 3.95 21.65 4.50
CA ILE A 94 4.36 20.46 5.26
C ILE A 94 3.30 20.15 6.33
N GLU A 95 2.84 21.16 7.06
CA GLU A 95 1.85 21.04 8.12
C GLU A 95 0.53 20.41 7.66
N GLN A 96 -0.03 20.96 6.58
CA GLN A 96 -1.31 20.49 6.06
C GLN A 96 -1.19 19.10 5.43
N LEU A 97 -0.03 18.79 4.84
CA LEU A 97 0.27 17.47 4.31
C LEU A 97 0.51 16.44 5.41
N GLN A 98 1.15 16.82 6.52
CA GLN A 98 1.31 15.94 7.68
C GLN A 98 -0.04 15.59 8.30
N LEU A 99 -0.93 16.57 8.48
CA LEU A 99 -2.28 16.32 8.98
C LEU A 99 -3.03 15.37 8.04
N LEU A 100 -2.95 15.60 6.73
CA LEU A 100 -3.56 14.72 5.74
C LEU A 100 -2.94 13.31 5.76
N ALA A 101 -1.62 13.19 5.90
CA ALA A 101 -0.93 11.91 5.98
C ALA A 101 -1.38 11.09 7.20
N LYS A 102 -1.56 11.74 8.35
CA LYS A 102 -2.13 11.10 9.55
C LYS A 102 -3.55 10.60 9.30
N ASN A 103 -4.39 11.39 8.63
CA ASN A 103 -5.75 10.99 8.27
C ASN A 103 -5.76 9.80 7.30
N LEU A 104 -4.91 9.82 6.26
CA LEU A 104 -4.76 8.70 5.32
C LEU A 104 -4.28 7.43 6.01
N ALA A 105 -3.37 7.54 6.97
CA ALA A 105 -2.90 6.39 7.75
C ALA A 105 -4.03 5.79 8.63
N ARG A 106 -4.85 6.65 9.25
CA ARG A 106 -6.03 6.23 10.03
C ARG A 106 -7.06 5.55 9.13
N GLU A 107 -7.39 6.14 8.00
CA GLU A 107 -8.31 5.59 7.00
C GLU A 107 -7.85 4.21 6.52
N ARG A 108 -6.56 4.03 6.19
CA ARG A 108 -6.02 2.73 5.81
C ARG A 108 -6.08 1.71 6.93
N LYS A 109 -5.82 2.11 8.18
CA LYS A 109 -5.94 1.22 9.34
C LYS A 109 -7.38 0.74 9.50
N GLN A 110 -8.35 1.65 9.39
CA GLN A 110 -9.78 1.35 9.48
C GLN A 110 -10.22 0.43 8.33
N ARG A 111 -9.89 0.75 7.08
CA ARG A 111 -10.19 -0.11 5.92
C ARG A 111 -9.61 -1.51 6.08
N ARG A 112 -8.37 -1.63 6.59
CA ARG A 112 -7.75 -2.93 6.86
C ARG A 112 -8.47 -3.70 7.96
N GLN A 113 -8.91 -3.03 9.02
CA GLN A 113 -9.68 -3.66 10.10
C GLN A 113 -11.05 -4.13 9.60
N GLN A 114 -11.75 -3.31 8.82
CA GLN A 114 -13.03 -3.69 8.19
C GLN A 114 -12.87 -4.88 7.25
N ALA A 115 -11.82 -4.89 6.41
CA ALA A 115 -11.52 -6.04 5.55
C ALA A 115 -11.22 -7.32 6.35
N GLN A 116 -10.50 -7.20 7.47
CA GLN A 116 -10.24 -8.32 8.38
C GLN A 116 -11.53 -8.84 9.03
N GLN A 117 -12.42 -7.94 9.46
CA GLN A 117 -13.71 -8.30 10.05
C GLN A 117 -14.62 -8.98 9.03
N ALA A 118 -14.75 -8.43 7.82
CA ALA A 118 -15.54 -9.03 6.75
C ALA A 118 -15.04 -10.43 6.36
N MET A 119 -13.71 -10.64 6.37
CA MET A 119 -13.13 -11.96 6.11
C MET A 119 -13.47 -12.96 7.22
N VAL A 120 -13.42 -12.55 8.49
CA VAL A 120 -13.79 -13.41 9.63
C VAL A 120 -15.30 -13.72 9.61
N GLU A 121 -16.15 -12.72 9.36
CA GLU A 121 -17.60 -12.92 9.23
C GLU A 121 -17.95 -13.84 8.06
N GLY A 122 -17.25 -13.73 6.93
CA GLY A 122 -17.42 -14.65 5.80
C GLY A 122 -17.07 -16.10 6.16
N LEU A 123 -16.00 -16.33 6.92
CA LEU A 123 -15.63 -17.66 7.42
C LEU A 123 -16.64 -18.20 8.45
N GLN A 124 -17.17 -17.35 9.33
CA GLN A 124 -18.21 -17.72 10.30
C GLN A 124 -19.52 -18.10 9.59
N ARG A 125 -19.94 -17.34 8.58
CA ARG A 125 -21.14 -17.65 7.79
C ARG A 125 -21.01 -18.94 6.98
N SER A 126 -19.79 -19.31 6.60
CA SER A 126 -19.49 -20.57 5.90
C SER A 126 -19.47 -21.79 6.85
N THR A 127 -19.37 -21.56 8.16
CA THR A 127 -19.32 -22.61 9.19
C THR A 127 -20.64 -22.81 9.92
N GLU A 128 -21.63 -21.94 9.71
CA GLU A 128 -23.01 -22.25 10.13
C GLU A 128 -23.58 -23.34 9.18
N PRO A 129 -23.95 -24.52 9.71
CA PRO A 129 -24.62 -25.52 8.90
C PRO A 129 -25.94 -24.91 8.43
N SER A 130 -26.16 -24.95 7.12
CA SER A 130 -27.47 -24.66 6.55
C SER A 130 -28.48 -25.65 7.14
N ASP A 131 -29.18 -25.25 8.19
CA ASP A 131 -30.42 -25.91 8.63
C ASP A 131 -31.42 -25.73 7.48
N GLY A 132 -31.45 -26.74 6.61
CA GLY A 132 -32.29 -26.78 5.43
C GLY A 132 -33.76 -26.73 5.80
N GLU A 133 -34.50 -25.87 5.10
CA GLU A 133 -35.95 -25.99 4.96
C GLU A 133 -36.30 -27.38 4.43
N SER A 134 -36.80 -28.22 5.32
CA SER A 134 -37.37 -29.53 5.03
C SER A 134 -38.61 -29.37 4.16
N THR A 135 -38.48 -29.70 2.87
CA THR A 135 -39.64 -30.03 2.02
C THR A 135 -39.73 -31.55 1.92
N ASP A 136 -40.92 -32.05 2.21
CA ASP A 136 -41.30 -33.44 2.45
C ASP A 136 -40.94 -34.43 1.34
N LEU A 137 -40.48 -35.64 1.73
CA LEU A 137 -40.87 -36.95 1.17
C LEU A 137 -40.41 -38.09 2.13
N PRO A 138 -41.16 -39.20 2.26
CA PRO A 138 -41.08 -40.09 3.41
C PRO A 138 -40.01 -41.18 3.26
N SER A 139 -39.27 -41.40 4.34
CA SER A 139 -38.34 -42.51 4.51
C SER A 139 -39.05 -43.78 4.97
N ASN A 140 -38.75 -44.91 4.32
CA ASN A 140 -38.95 -46.25 4.86
C ASN A 140 -37.62 -46.69 5.51
N GLN A 141 -37.66 -47.02 6.80
CA GLN A 141 -36.58 -47.48 7.70
C GLN A 141 -36.09 -48.94 7.40
N PRO A 142 -35.10 -49.53 8.13
CA PRO A 142 -34.01 -49.01 8.99
C PRO A 142 -32.62 -49.71 8.86
N GLY A 143 -31.58 -49.14 9.51
CA GLY A 143 -30.32 -49.79 9.97
C GLY A 143 -29.10 -49.58 9.04
N ASP A 144 -27.95 -49.04 9.42
CA ASP A 144 -27.34 -48.76 10.72
C ASP A 144 -26.58 -47.42 10.69
N SER A 145 -26.52 -46.81 11.85
CA SER A 145 -25.74 -45.62 12.19
C SER A 145 -24.24 -45.83 12.01
N ASP A 146 -23.59 -44.92 11.27
CA ASP A 146 -22.36 -44.29 11.76
C ASP A 146 -22.30 -42.84 11.26
N ALA A 147 -22.42 -41.94 12.22
CA ALA A 147 -22.34 -40.51 12.04
C ALA A 147 -20.88 -40.06 12.19
N ALA A 148 -20.36 -39.41 11.15
CA ALA A 148 -19.39 -38.31 11.21
C ALA A 148 -19.23 -37.83 9.76
N GLY A 149 -19.97 -36.83 9.28
CA GLY A 149 -19.93 -35.49 9.82
C GLY A 149 -18.50 -34.98 9.65
N GLY A 150 -18.19 -34.37 8.51
CA GLY A 150 -16.88 -33.79 8.18
C GLY A 150 -16.54 -32.61 9.10
N SER A 151 -16.31 -32.89 10.38
CA SER A 151 -15.81 -31.93 11.36
C SER A 151 -14.27 -31.98 11.30
N VAL A 152 -13.67 -30.92 10.77
CA VAL A 152 -12.22 -30.71 10.88
C VAL A 152 -11.92 -30.38 12.34
N ASN A 153 -11.36 -31.34 13.08
CA ASN A 153 -10.83 -31.10 14.41
C ASN A 153 -9.50 -30.35 14.28
N LEU A 154 -9.53 -29.02 14.46
CA LEU A 154 -8.32 -28.20 14.61
C LEU A 154 -7.73 -28.47 16.00
N SER A 155 -7.00 -29.58 16.14
CA SER A 155 -6.21 -29.84 17.34
C SER A 155 -5.05 -28.83 17.43
N PHE A 156 -4.96 -28.08 18.52
CA PHE A 156 -3.87 -27.15 18.84
C PHE A 156 -2.52 -27.85 19.17
N ALA A 157 -2.33 -29.10 18.71
CA ALA A 157 -1.07 -29.81 18.89
C ALA A 157 -0.06 -29.37 17.81
N PRO A 158 1.20 -29.11 18.18
CA PRO A 158 2.23 -28.71 17.21
C PRO A 158 2.41 -29.80 16.12
N PRO A 159 2.68 -29.41 14.86
CA PRO A 159 2.62 -30.27 13.67
C PRO A 159 3.78 -31.29 13.54
N ILE A 160 4.41 -31.67 14.65
CA ILE A 160 5.41 -32.74 14.73
C ILE A 160 4.77 -34.10 15.01
N ASP A 161 3.59 -34.12 15.64
CA ASP A 161 2.93 -35.36 16.08
C ASP A 161 1.98 -35.96 15.02
N GLN A 162 1.90 -35.36 13.82
CA GLN A 162 1.06 -35.81 12.71
C GLN A 162 1.92 -36.17 11.49
N PRO A 163 2.57 -37.35 11.48
CA PRO A 163 3.45 -37.75 10.38
C PRO A 163 2.73 -37.91 9.04
N ALA A 164 1.40 -38.07 9.04
CA ALA A 164 0.59 -38.14 7.83
C ALA A 164 0.55 -36.83 7.02
N LEU A 165 0.83 -35.68 7.63
CA LEU A 165 0.92 -34.39 6.92
C LEU A 165 2.32 -34.11 6.34
N LEU A 166 3.32 -34.89 6.73
CA LEU A 166 4.71 -34.76 6.29
C LEU A 166 5.06 -35.69 5.12
N ASP A 167 4.21 -36.68 4.84
CA ASP A 167 4.38 -37.69 3.80
C ASP A 167 4.02 -37.10 2.42
N GLY A 168 4.93 -36.26 1.92
CA GLY A 168 4.77 -35.54 0.65
C GLY A 168 5.62 -34.27 0.53
N LEU A 169 6.19 -33.79 1.64
CA LEU A 169 7.02 -32.57 1.70
C LEU A 169 8.54 -32.85 1.66
N VAL A 170 8.97 -34.11 1.69
CA VAL A 170 10.39 -34.48 1.66
C VAL A 170 10.66 -35.49 0.55
N THR A 171 11.25 -35.02 -0.54
CA THR A 171 11.82 -35.88 -1.59
C THR A 171 13.16 -36.47 -1.13
N PRO A 172 13.47 -37.75 -1.40
CA PRO A 172 14.77 -38.32 -1.05
C PRO A 172 15.88 -37.63 -1.82
N ARG A 173 16.85 -37.07 -1.08
CA ARG A 173 18.05 -36.46 -1.60
C ARG A 173 19.03 -37.56 -2.01
N GLU A 174 19.22 -37.77 -3.32
CA GLU A 174 20.30 -38.62 -3.82
C GLU A 174 21.65 -37.94 -3.58
N SER A 175 22.50 -38.69 -2.88
CA SER A 175 23.90 -38.43 -2.61
C SER A 175 24.75 -38.62 -3.87
N GLY A 176 25.52 -37.59 -4.23
CA GLY A 176 26.55 -37.66 -5.25
C GLY A 176 27.60 -36.57 -5.02
N ASP A 177 28.77 -37.00 -4.55
CA ASP A 177 29.97 -36.20 -4.33
C ASP A 177 30.54 -35.61 -5.63
N SER A 178 31.09 -34.40 -5.56
CA SER A 178 32.48 -34.11 -5.99
C SER A 178 32.90 -32.69 -5.60
N GLU A 179 34.03 -32.65 -4.89
CA GLU A 179 34.83 -31.48 -4.55
C GLU A 179 35.49 -30.86 -5.80
N THR A 180 35.66 -29.52 -5.80
CA THR A 180 36.96 -28.87 -6.07
C THR A 180 36.93 -27.38 -5.68
N ASP A 181 37.98 -26.98 -4.97
CA ASP A 181 38.43 -25.62 -4.62
C ASP A 181 38.56 -24.67 -5.83
N HIS A 182 38.33 -23.36 -5.65
CA HIS A 182 39.37 -22.37 -5.31
C HIS A 182 38.85 -20.90 -5.42
N ASP A 183 39.51 -20.05 -4.66
CA ASP A 183 39.24 -18.63 -4.32
C ASP A 183 39.21 -17.63 -5.49
N THR A 184 38.37 -16.60 -5.39
CA THR A 184 38.79 -15.20 -5.15
C THR A 184 37.59 -14.24 -5.15
N HIS A 185 37.36 -13.57 -4.02
CA HIS A 185 36.42 -12.45 -3.88
C HIS A 185 37.17 -11.12 -3.98
N ASP A 186 36.69 -10.22 -4.85
CA ASP A 186 36.77 -8.76 -4.66
C ASP A 186 35.37 -8.18 -4.97
N PRO A 187 34.82 -7.24 -4.15
CA PRO A 187 33.40 -6.96 -4.10
C PRO A 187 33.05 -5.71 -4.93
N SER A 188 32.28 -5.89 -5.99
CA SER A 188 31.52 -4.82 -6.64
C SER A 188 30.22 -5.41 -7.15
N ASP A 189 29.12 -4.69 -6.95
CA ASP A 189 27.77 -4.95 -7.48
C ASP A 189 26.93 -6.01 -6.75
N LEU A 190 26.28 -5.58 -5.66
CA LEU A 190 25.04 -6.19 -5.19
C LEU A 190 23.89 -5.72 -6.09
N ASP A 191 23.77 -6.36 -7.25
CA ASP A 191 22.53 -6.46 -7.99
C ASP A 191 21.62 -7.48 -7.28
N LEU A 192 20.41 -7.06 -6.93
CA LEU A 192 19.39 -7.93 -6.34
C LEU A 192 18.26 -8.06 -7.35
N SER A 193 18.54 -8.78 -8.42
CA SER A 193 17.53 -9.44 -9.26
C SER A 193 17.61 -10.94 -8.95
N PHE A 194 16.48 -11.50 -8.53
CA PHE A 194 16.32 -12.94 -8.32
C PHE A 194 15.98 -13.54 -9.68
N ASP A 195 16.78 -14.51 -10.13
CA ASP A 195 16.63 -15.22 -11.40
C ASP A 195 15.26 -15.88 -11.52
N ASP A 196 14.64 -15.65 -12.68
CA ASP A 196 13.53 -16.39 -13.27
C ASP A 196 14.12 -17.65 -13.96
N PRO A 197 13.56 -18.86 -13.80
CA PRO A 197 13.99 -19.99 -14.61
C PRO A 197 13.30 -19.98 -16.00
N PRO A 198 13.92 -20.59 -17.02
CA PRO A 198 13.66 -20.30 -18.42
C PRO A 198 12.41 -21.01 -18.98
N GLU A 199 11.75 -20.35 -19.94
CA GLU A 199 10.83 -20.97 -20.89
C GLU A 199 11.61 -21.78 -21.94
N GLU A 200 11.27 -23.06 -22.12
CA GLU A 200 11.26 -23.71 -23.44
C GLU A 200 10.34 -24.97 -23.43
N SER A 201 9.18 -24.80 -24.06
CA SER A 201 8.43 -25.73 -24.92
C SER A 201 8.39 -27.24 -24.62
N VAL A 202 7.19 -27.77 -24.31
CA VAL A 202 6.67 -29.03 -24.91
C VAL A 202 5.15 -28.96 -25.05
N GLN A 203 4.68 -28.97 -26.31
CA GLN A 203 3.33 -29.37 -26.70
C GLN A 203 3.12 -30.87 -26.44
N GLN A 204 1.88 -31.26 -26.11
CA GLN A 204 1.31 -32.62 -26.03
C GLN A 204 1.04 -33.16 -24.62
N ALA A 205 -0.18 -32.95 -24.14
CA ALA A 205 -0.98 -33.94 -23.42
C ALA A 205 -2.45 -33.48 -23.37
N GLU A 206 -3.11 -33.45 -24.53
CA GLU A 206 -4.57 -33.62 -24.58
C GLU A 206 -4.85 -35.12 -24.55
N ALA A 207 -5.29 -35.65 -23.41
CA ALA A 207 -6.22 -36.77 -23.27
C ALA A 207 -6.28 -37.20 -21.80
N ASP A 208 -7.50 -37.46 -21.35
CA ASP A 208 -7.87 -38.19 -20.15
C ASP A 208 -7.72 -37.46 -18.82
N LEU A 209 -8.84 -36.90 -18.34
CA LEU A 209 -9.32 -36.99 -16.95
C LEU A 209 -10.76 -36.44 -16.88
N GLU A 210 -11.70 -37.17 -17.47
CA GLU A 210 -13.04 -37.26 -16.88
C GLU A 210 -12.97 -38.26 -15.72
N GLN A 211 -13.71 -37.95 -14.64
CA GLN A 211 -13.90 -38.71 -13.39
C GLN A 211 -12.91 -38.43 -12.26
N ASN A 212 -13.17 -37.35 -11.53
CA ASN A 212 -13.48 -37.46 -10.10
C ASN A 212 -14.19 -36.18 -9.62
N GLY A 213 -15.47 -36.32 -9.29
CA GLY A 213 -16.25 -35.26 -8.65
C GLY A 213 -15.97 -35.24 -7.16
N GLU A 214 -15.27 -34.20 -6.70
CA GLU A 214 -15.28 -33.62 -5.34
C GLU A 214 -14.16 -32.55 -5.21
N GLY A 215 -14.01 -31.68 -6.22
CA GLY A 215 -13.04 -30.57 -6.22
C GLY A 215 -13.66 -29.19 -6.45
N THR A 216 -14.99 -29.12 -6.56
CA THR A 216 -15.70 -27.88 -6.89
C THR A 216 -15.87 -26.97 -5.68
N SER A 217 -16.00 -27.51 -4.47
CA SER A 217 -16.23 -26.71 -3.26
C SER A 217 -15.07 -25.77 -2.92
N ASP A 218 -13.83 -26.23 -3.10
CA ASP A 218 -12.64 -25.46 -2.70
C ASP A 218 -12.32 -24.36 -3.71
N LEU A 219 -12.52 -24.64 -5.00
CA LEU A 219 -12.44 -23.62 -6.05
C LEU A 219 -13.59 -22.63 -5.97
N ASP A 220 -14.79 -23.07 -5.58
CA ASP A 220 -15.93 -22.18 -5.36
C ASP A 220 -15.78 -21.35 -4.08
N LEU A 221 -15.12 -21.88 -3.04
CA LEU A 221 -14.71 -21.13 -1.85
C LEU A 221 -13.67 -20.07 -2.19
N LEU A 222 -12.64 -20.41 -2.97
CA LEU A 222 -11.64 -19.46 -3.45
C LEU A 222 -12.27 -18.41 -4.37
N ARG A 223 -13.21 -18.78 -5.24
CA ARG A 223 -13.99 -17.84 -6.05
C ARG A 223 -14.88 -16.96 -5.17
N SER A 224 -15.52 -17.50 -4.14
CA SER A 224 -16.30 -16.71 -3.18
C SER A 224 -15.42 -15.74 -2.37
N LEU A 225 -14.20 -16.15 -2.00
CA LEU A 225 -13.18 -15.32 -1.36
C LEU A 225 -12.72 -14.19 -2.28
N PHE A 226 -12.46 -14.49 -3.56
CA PHE A 226 -12.06 -13.49 -4.55
C PHE A 226 -13.21 -12.53 -4.90
N VAL A 227 -14.45 -13.02 -4.98
CA VAL A 227 -15.65 -12.21 -5.23
C VAL A 227 -15.98 -11.33 -4.01
N MET A 228 -15.89 -11.85 -2.79
CA MET A 228 -16.10 -11.06 -1.57
C MET A 228 -14.97 -10.05 -1.34
N ALA A 229 -13.72 -10.42 -1.63
CA ALA A 229 -12.59 -9.48 -1.60
C ALA A 229 -12.72 -8.39 -2.67
N GLY A 230 -13.26 -8.72 -3.86
CA GLY A 230 -13.56 -7.76 -4.92
C GLY A 230 -14.72 -6.81 -4.56
N GLN A 231 -15.80 -7.33 -3.99
CA GLN A 231 -16.95 -6.52 -3.54
C GLN A 231 -16.59 -5.58 -2.36
N ALA A 232 -15.65 -5.97 -1.50
CA ALA A 232 -15.10 -5.08 -0.46
C ALA A 232 -14.23 -3.94 -1.02
N MET A 233 -13.75 -4.04 -2.27
CA MET A 233 -13.03 -2.96 -2.95
C MET A 233 -13.96 -1.98 -3.69
N ASP A 234 -15.19 -2.38 -3.99
CA ASP A 234 -16.17 -1.62 -4.81
C ASP A 234 -17.34 -1.00 -4.01
N GLY A 235 -17.21 -0.86 -2.69
CA GLY A 235 -18.21 -0.17 -1.87
C GLY A 235 -18.42 1.29 -2.31
N PRO A 236 -19.65 1.70 -2.68
CA PRO A 236 -19.92 3.06 -3.13
C PRO A 236 -19.70 4.04 -1.97
N GLY A 237 -18.95 5.10 -2.25
CA GLY A 237 -18.93 6.24 -1.35
C GLY A 237 -20.31 6.87 -1.30
N ASP A 238 -20.90 6.94 -0.12
CA ASP A 238 -21.98 7.88 0.14
C ASP A 238 -21.79 8.61 1.47
N HIS A 239 -22.14 9.89 1.42
CA HIS A 239 -21.88 10.94 2.39
C HIS A 239 -22.91 10.96 3.55
N ASP A 240 -22.45 11.43 4.71
CA ASP A 240 -23.16 12.12 5.81
C ASP A 240 -24.45 11.53 6.42
N GLY A 241 -24.39 11.27 7.74
CA GLY A 241 -25.55 11.08 8.61
C GLY A 241 -25.17 11.00 10.09
N LEU A 242 -25.37 12.11 10.82
CA LEU A 242 -25.16 12.30 12.26
C LEU A 242 -26.09 11.43 13.15
N GLY A 243 -25.58 10.92 14.28
CA GLY A 243 -26.39 10.51 15.45
C GLY A 243 -25.71 9.51 16.40
N PRO A 244 -25.98 9.51 17.73
CA PRO A 244 -24.92 9.57 18.75
C PRO A 244 -24.76 8.37 19.72
N THR A 245 -23.57 8.34 20.36
CA THR A 245 -23.21 7.88 21.72
C THR A 245 -23.62 6.50 22.24
N ALA A 246 -22.60 5.67 22.58
CA ALA A 246 -22.45 5.06 23.92
C ALA A 246 -21.09 4.35 24.06
N ASP A 247 -20.17 5.03 24.75
CA ASP A 247 -19.21 4.60 25.78
C ASP A 247 -18.52 3.21 25.79
N ASN A 248 -17.26 3.31 26.25
CA ASN A 248 -16.32 2.28 26.72
C ASN A 248 -15.49 1.51 25.69
N ASP A 249 -14.35 2.11 25.33
CA ASP A 249 -13.04 1.48 25.60
C ASP A 249 -11.94 2.54 25.57
N ALA A 250 -11.87 3.32 26.65
CA ALA A 250 -10.85 4.33 26.88
C ALA A 250 -9.74 3.76 27.80
N ILE A 251 -8.96 2.80 27.31
CA ILE A 251 -7.68 2.41 27.94
C ILE A 251 -6.65 2.07 26.85
N SER A 252 -6.03 3.11 26.27
CA SER A 252 -4.65 3.10 25.72
C SER A 252 -4.37 4.36 24.89
N ASP A 253 -4.62 5.56 25.44
CA ASP A 253 -4.22 6.82 24.75
C ASP A 253 -3.47 7.80 25.66
N ALA A 254 -2.99 7.32 26.81
CA ALA A 254 -2.20 8.11 27.75
C ALA A 254 -0.72 8.32 27.31
N ALA A 255 -0.39 8.06 26.04
CA ALA A 255 0.94 8.35 25.47
C ALA A 255 0.96 9.55 24.50
N GLU A 256 -0.19 10.12 24.12
CA GLU A 256 -0.22 11.24 23.16
C GLU A 256 -0.08 12.63 23.81
N SER A 257 -0.01 12.75 25.14
CA SER A 257 0.08 14.05 25.82
C SER A 257 1.51 14.54 26.13
N SER A 258 2.56 13.93 25.54
CA SER A 258 3.96 14.37 25.69
C SER A 258 4.70 14.64 24.36
N GLU A 259 4.03 14.55 23.20
CA GLU A 259 4.67 14.63 21.87
C GLU A 259 4.66 16.03 21.21
N ALA A 260 4.25 17.08 21.93
CA ALA A 260 4.16 18.43 21.38
C ALA A 260 5.53 19.10 21.09
N SER A 261 6.67 18.44 21.34
CA SER A 261 8.00 19.05 21.21
C SER A 261 8.85 18.53 20.04
N ALA A 262 8.44 17.51 19.30
CA ALA A 262 9.22 16.97 18.18
C ALA A 262 8.37 16.93 16.91
N PHE A 263 8.31 18.07 16.22
CA PHE A 263 7.69 18.20 14.89
C PHE A 263 8.25 17.21 13.85
N MET A 264 9.44 16.69 14.12
CA MET A 264 10.15 15.73 13.29
C MET A 264 10.41 14.44 14.08
N PRO A 265 10.21 13.26 13.45
CA PRO A 265 10.52 12.00 14.08
C PRO A 265 11.99 11.87 14.47
N THR A 266 12.25 11.18 15.57
CA THR A 266 13.62 11.00 16.08
C THR A 266 14.25 9.68 15.67
N MET A 267 13.45 8.74 15.14
CA MET A 267 13.92 7.44 14.67
C MET A 267 13.95 7.36 13.13
N PRO A 268 14.92 6.64 12.53
CA PRO A 268 15.04 6.52 11.07
C PRO A 268 13.79 5.94 10.39
N LEU A 269 13.19 4.88 10.95
CA LEU A 269 11.99 4.25 10.41
C LEU A 269 10.78 5.20 10.42
N GLU A 270 10.62 5.96 11.50
CA GLU A 270 9.54 6.94 11.61
C GLU A 270 9.74 8.10 10.64
N LEU A 271 10.98 8.57 10.48
CA LEU A 271 11.32 9.60 9.49
C LEU A 271 11.04 9.13 8.06
N LEU A 272 11.31 7.86 7.75
CA LEU A 272 10.96 7.28 6.46
C LEU A 272 9.44 7.25 6.26
N ARG A 273 8.67 6.80 7.26
CA ARG A 273 7.20 6.79 7.22
C ARG A 273 6.63 8.20 7.06
N TRP A 274 7.25 9.19 7.70
CA TRP A 274 6.88 10.60 7.57
C TRP A 274 7.07 11.10 6.13
N LEU A 275 8.21 10.81 5.51
CA LEU A 275 8.47 11.15 4.09
C LEU A 275 7.46 10.47 3.16
N ASP A 276 7.20 9.18 3.36
CA ASP A 276 6.22 8.43 2.56
C ASP A 276 4.80 8.95 2.74
N GLY A 277 4.44 9.35 3.96
CA GLY A 277 3.17 9.99 4.26
C GLY A 277 2.99 11.31 3.52
N LEU A 278 4.03 12.14 3.45
CA LEU A 278 4.02 13.38 2.68
C LEU A 278 3.87 13.13 1.17
N ASP A 279 4.62 12.19 0.62
CA ASP A 279 4.52 11.83 -0.81
C ASP A 279 3.09 11.38 -1.16
N GLN A 280 2.47 10.56 -0.32
CA GLN A 280 1.10 10.10 -0.52
C GLN A 280 0.07 11.23 -0.36
N ALA A 281 0.28 12.14 0.59
CA ALA A 281 -0.57 13.30 0.79
C ALA A 281 -0.51 14.24 -0.43
N ILE A 282 0.66 14.42 -1.05
CA ILE A 282 0.82 15.19 -2.29
C ILE A 282 0.02 14.54 -3.42
N VAL A 283 0.19 13.24 -3.64
CA VAL A 283 -0.56 12.49 -4.66
C VAL A 283 -2.06 12.64 -4.42
N ARG A 284 -2.53 12.49 -3.17
CA ARG A 284 -3.96 12.65 -2.84
C ARG A 284 -4.46 14.04 -3.20
N ARG A 285 -3.73 15.11 -2.83
CA ARG A 285 -4.09 16.51 -3.12
C ARG A 285 -4.15 16.79 -4.63
N LEU A 286 -3.15 16.36 -5.39
CA LEU A 286 -3.14 16.53 -6.84
C LEU A 286 -4.27 15.76 -7.52
N ARG A 287 -4.59 14.56 -7.02
CA ARG A 287 -5.73 13.76 -7.46
C ARG A 287 -7.07 14.43 -7.14
N ASN A 288 -7.22 15.04 -5.95
CA ASN A 288 -8.40 15.87 -5.62
C ASN A 288 -8.53 17.05 -6.59
N LEU A 289 -7.43 17.75 -6.85
CA LEU A 289 -7.41 18.90 -7.77
C LEU A 289 -7.77 18.47 -9.19
N SER A 290 -7.23 17.34 -9.65
CA SER A 290 -7.53 16.76 -10.96
C SER A 290 -9.02 16.48 -11.12
N HIS A 291 -9.63 15.80 -10.13
CA HIS A 291 -11.08 15.58 -10.11
C HIS A 291 -11.85 16.90 -10.06
N ALA A 292 -11.40 17.84 -9.21
CA ALA A 292 -11.76 19.25 -9.16
C ALA A 292 -11.99 19.88 -10.54
N ILE A 293 -10.90 19.90 -11.30
CA ILE A 293 -10.82 20.49 -12.64
C ILE A 293 -11.72 19.74 -13.60
N ASN A 294 -11.70 18.41 -13.59
CA ASN A 294 -12.53 17.60 -14.49
C ASN A 294 -14.04 17.83 -14.27
N VAL A 295 -14.48 18.05 -13.03
CA VAL A 295 -15.87 18.43 -12.73
C VAL A 295 -16.20 19.80 -13.33
N GLU A 296 -15.31 20.79 -13.25
CA GLU A 296 -15.53 22.10 -13.88
C GLU A 296 -15.55 22.00 -15.41
N LEU A 297 -14.68 21.17 -16.01
CA LEU A 297 -14.68 20.91 -17.45
C LEU A 297 -15.99 20.22 -17.92
N LEU A 298 -16.52 19.31 -17.12
CA LEU A 298 -17.81 18.67 -17.37
C LEU A 298 -18.97 19.66 -17.26
N ARG A 299 -18.97 20.53 -16.23
CA ARG A 299 -19.98 21.58 -16.06
C ARG A 299 -19.98 22.58 -17.23
N ALA A 300 -18.81 22.84 -17.81
CA ALA A 300 -18.66 23.67 -19.00
C ALA A 300 -19.03 22.94 -20.31
N GLY A 301 -19.42 21.66 -20.26
CA GLY A 301 -19.76 20.86 -21.43
C GLY A 301 -18.56 20.46 -22.29
N LEU A 302 -17.32 20.69 -21.81
CA LEU A 302 -16.10 20.37 -22.55
C LEU A 302 -15.69 18.90 -22.36
N ALA A 303 -15.97 18.31 -21.19
CA ALA A 303 -15.74 16.89 -20.94
C ALA A 303 -17.04 16.10 -21.15
N SER A 304 -16.93 14.89 -21.70
CA SER A 304 -18.08 14.04 -22.04
C SER A 304 -18.54 13.13 -20.90
N SER A 305 -17.69 12.86 -19.91
CA SER A 305 -18.02 11.98 -18.78
C SER A 305 -17.18 12.33 -17.54
N LEU A 306 -17.75 12.08 -16.35
CA LEU A 306 -17.05 12.20 -15.07
C LEU A 306 -16.39 10.87 -14.71
N LEU A 307 -15.09 10.89 -14.45
CA LEU A 307 -14.42 9.72 -13.88
C LEU A 307 -14.53 9.70 -12.35
N PRO A 308 -14.94 8.57 -11.75
CA PRO A 308 -14.98 8.44 -10.30
C PRO A 308 -13.57 8.50 -9.71
N MET A 309 -13.47 8.97 -8.48
CA MET A 309 -12.18 9.11 -7.79
C MET A 309 -11.46 7.77 -7.61
N SER A 310 -12.20 6.66 -7.46
CA SER A 310 -11.66 5.30 -7.36
C SER A 310 -10.91 4.88 -8.62
N LEU A 311 -11.42 5.24 -9.80
CA LEU A 311 -10.74 4.96 -11.06
C LEU A 311 -9.45 5.80 -11.20
N LEU A 312 -9.47 7.07 -10.79
CA LEU A 312 -8.25 7.88 -10.76
C LEU A 312 -7.21 7.29 -9.79
N ASP A 313 -7.65 6.82 -8.63
CA ASP A 313 -6.78 6.15 -7.66
C ASP A 313 -6.23 4.83 -8.25
N ALA A 314 -7.03 4.05 -8.96
CA ALA A 314 -6.62 2.81 -9.62
C ALA A 314 -5.58 3.05 -10.73
N VAL A 315 -5.76 4.10 -11.54
CA VAL A 315 -4.78 4.53 -12.54
C VAL A 315 -3.46 4.97 -11.88
N LEU A 316 -3.52 5.74 -10.81
CA LEU A 316 -2.31 6.17 -10.07
C LEU A 316 -1.56 4.99 -9.45
N ASN A 317 -2.27 3.92 -9.11
CA ASN A 317 -1.69 2.67 -8.61
C ASN A 317 -1.23 1.71 -9.72
N GLY A 318 -1.44 2.04 -11.00
CA GLY A 318 -1.06 1.20 -12.15
C GLY A 318 -1.97 -0.02 -12.34
N GLN A 319 -3.20 0.01 -11.81
CA GLN A 319 -4.17 -1.10 -11.91
C GLN A 319 -5.02 -1.05 -13.18
N VAL A 320 -4.97 0.06 -13.92
CA VAL A 320 -5.76 0.30 -15.13
C VAL A 320 -4.83 0.64 -16.28
N GLU A 321 -5.01 -0.02 -17.41
CA GLU A 321 -4.26 0.26 -18.63
C GLU A 321 -4.67 1.61 -19.22
N THR A 322 -3.68 2.45 -19.53
CA THR A 322 -3.87 3.79 -20.07
C THR A 322 -3.38 3.89 -21.50
N LEU A 323 -4.03 4.74 -22.29
CA LEU A 323 -3.58 5.08 -23.63
C LEU A 323 -2.50 6.18 -23.58
N PRO A 324 -1.61 6.24 -24.59
CA PRO A 324 -0.60 7.30 -24.65
C PRO A 324 -1.26 8.67 -24.72
N ALA A 325 -0.87 9.54 -23.78
CA ALA A 325 -1.38 10.89 -23.62
C ALA A 325 -0.21 11.82 -23.27
N PRO A 326 -0.33 13.13 -23.55
CA PRO A 326 0.69 14.10 -23.13
C PRO A 326 0.68 14.27 -21.61
N SER A 327 1.63 15.04 -21.09
CA SER A 327 1.86 15.11 -19.65
C SER A 327 0.64 15.66 -18.91
N ASN A 328 0.35 15.05 -17.77
CA ASN A 328 -0.77 15.32 -16.89
C ASN A 328 -2.16 15.16 -17.54
N LEU A 329 -2.25 14.52 -18.70
CA LEU A 329 -3.50 14.03 -19.27
C LEU A 329 -3.59 12.52 -19.13
N LEU A 330 -4.82 12.03 -18.96
CA LEU A 330 -5.14 10.63 -18.87
C LEU A 330 -6.10 10.31 -20.01
N ARG A 331 -5.75 9.32 -20.83
CA ARG A 331 -6.64 8.76 -21.84
C ARG A 331 -6.92 7.30 -21.50
N LEU A 332 -8.19 6.93 -21.49
CA LEU A 332 -8.68 5.59 -21.14
C LEU A 332 -9.69 5.10 -22.18
N ARG A 333 -9.79 3.78 -22.32
CA ARG A 333 -10.91 3.14 -23.00
C ARG A 333 -11.80 2.48 -21.97
N VAL A 334 -13.03 2.96 -21.84
CA VAL A 334 -13.99 2.41 -20.87
C VAL A 334 -15.12 1.71 -21.63
N PRO A 335 -15.47 0.46 -21.27
CA PRO A 335 -16.61 -0.21 -21.86
C PRO A 335 -17.90 0.50 -21.42
N LEU A 336 -18.74 0.91 -22.37
CA LEU A 336 -20.05 1.45 -22.03
C LEU A 336 -21.02 0.31 -21.69
N PRO A 337 -21.73 0.38 -20.58
CA PRO A 337 -22.83 -0.53 -20.32
C PRO A 337 -24.04 -0.07 -21.15
N MET A 338 -24.18 -0.48 -22.43
CA MET A 338 -25.50 -0.52 -23.10
C MET A 338 -25.61 -1.43 -24.35
N THR A 339 -26.49 -2.42 -24.19
CA THR A 339 -27.56 -2.95 -25.09
C THR A 339 -27.30 -3.54 -26.47
N THR A 340 -26.16 -3.38 -27.13
CA THR A 340 -25.92 -4.00 -28.45
C THR A 340 -24.65 -4.86 -28.48
N PRO A 341 -24.70 -6.11 -28.97
CA PRO A 341 -23.51 -6.95 -29.07
C PRO A 341 -22.59 -6.39 -30.16
N GLY A 342 -21.43 -5.86 -29.75
CA GLY A 342 -20.47 -5.19 -30.62
C GLY A 342 -19.93 -3.93 -29.95
N GLU A 343 -18.99 -4.12 -29.04
CA GLU A 343 -18.43 -3.17 -28.07
C GLU A 343 -18.15 -1.75 -28.62
N PRO A 344 -18.96 -0.72 -28.30
CA PRO A 344 -18.49 0.65 -28.40
C PRO A 344 -17.69 0.98 -27.14
N LEU A 345 -16.38 0.73 -27.15
CA LEU A 345 -15.47 1.31 -26.15
C LEU A 345 -15.45 2.82 -26.36
N MET A 346 -15.61 3.60 -25.30
CA MET A 346 -15.46 5.06 -25.36
C MET A 346 -14.06 5.46 -24.94
N ASP A 347 -13.41 6.24 -25.81
CA ASP A 347 -12.18 6.94 -25.47
C ASP A 347 -12.54 8.13 -24.57
N LEU A 348 -12.05 8.11 -23.34
CA LEU A 348 -12.17 9.19 -22.37
C LEU A 348 -10.83 9.87 -22.21
N THR A 349 -10.82 11.21 -22.23
CA THR A 349 -9.63 12.02 -21.95
C THR A 349 -9.95 12.99 -20.82
N CYS A 350 -9.12 13.01 -19.77
CA CYS A 350 -9.28 13.93 -18.65
C CYS A 350 -7.93 14.43 -18.12
N VAL A 351 -7.95 15.44 -17.26
CA VAL A 351 -6.75 15.93 -16.56
C VAL A 351 -6.44 15.00 -15.38
N LEU A 352 -5.19 14.56 -15.26
CA LEU A 352 -4.67 13.83 -14.11
C LEU A 352 -3.25 14.30 -13.80
N LEU A 353 -3.12 15.19 -12.81
CA LEU A 353 -1.85 15.75 -12.36
C LEU A 353 -1.04 14.68 -11.60
N ARG A 354 0.14 14.35 -12.11
CA ARG A 354 1.02 13.32 -11.54
C ARG A 354 2.36 13.93 -11.11
N PRO A 355 2.85 13.70 -9.88
CA PRO A 355 4.15 14.24 -9.45
C PRO A 355 5.29 13.85 -10.39
N SER A 356 5.28 12.63 -10.93
CA SER A 356 6.29 12.13 -11.87
C SER A 356 6.36 12.96 -13.16
N GLU A 357 5.22 13.40 -13.67
CA GLU A 357 5.14 14.20 -14.91
C GLU A 357 5.41 15.67 -14.65
N LEU A 358 4.97 16.20 -13.52
CA LEU A 358 5.37 17.55 -13.08
C LEU A 358 6.90 17.63 -12.88
N GLU A 359 7.52 16.58 -12.34
CA GLU A 359 8.98 16.44 -12.23
C GLU A 359 9.67 16.26 -13.60
N PHE A 360 8.98 15.63 -14.56
CA PHE A 360 9.48 15.48 -15.92
C PHE A 360 9.47 16.82 -16.66
N ASP A 361 8.38 17.57 -16.61
CA ASP A 361 8.27 18.85 -17.30
C ASP A 361 9.09 19.96 -16.64
N GLY A 362 9.31 19.86 -15.32
CA GLY A 362 9.99 20.87 -14.51
C GLY A 362 11.42 20.48 -14.10
N PRO A 363 12.48 21.04 -14.73
CA PRO A 363 13.86 20.86 -14.27
C PRO A 363 14.11 21.19 -12.78
N PRO A 364 13.55 22.27 -12.19
CA PRO A 364 13.81 22.57 -10.77
C PRO A 364 13.14 21.54 -9.83
N LEU A 365 11.93 21.06 -10.14
CA LEU A 365 11.30 19.96 -9.40
C LEU A 365 12.14 18.69 -9.49
N ARG A 366 12.63 18.36 -10.67
CA ARG A 366 13.49 17.18 -10.87
C ARG A 366 14.74 17.22 -10.00
N ARG A 367 15.42 18.36 -9.94
CA ARG A 367 16.63 18.55 -9.11
C ARG A 367 16.32 18.42 -7.62
N SER A 368 15.24 19.04 -7.15
CA SER A 368 14.83 18.95 -5.74
C SER A 368 14.44 17.50 -5.36
N ARG A 369 13.70 16.80 -6.23
CA ARG A 369 13.39 15.38 -6.03
C ARG A 369 14.63 14.49 -6.05
N ALA A 370 15.59 14.76 -6.93
CA ALA A 370 16.85 14.01 -6.98
C ALA A 370 17.62 14.12 -5.66
N LYS A 371 17.70 15.33 -5.06
CA LYS A 371 18.29 15.55 -3.73
C LYS A 371 17.57 14.76 -2.64
N LEU A 372 16.23 14.80 -2.63
CA LEU A 372 15.41 14.01 -1.69
C LEU A 372 15.66 12.51 -1.85
N ARG A 373 15.70 12.00 -3.09
CA ARG A 373 15.99 10.58 -3.37
C ARG A 373 17.38 10.18 -2.90
N GLN A 374 18.40 11.03 -3.12
CA GLN A 374 19.75 10.79 -2.63
C GLN A 374 19.78 10.67 -1.10
N ARG A 375 19.14 11.61 -0.39
CA ARG A 375 19.10 11.59 1.06
C ARG A 375 18.28 10.40 1.61
N ARG A 376 17.20 10.03 0.93
CA ARG A 376 16.37 8.86 1.24
C ARG A 376 17.14 7.55 1.11
N ARG A 377 18.05 7.41 0.14
CA ARG A 377 18.93 6.22 0.03
C ARG A 377 19.77 6.03 1.29
N ASN A 378 20.36 7.11 1.80
CA ASN A 378 21.11 7.05 3.06
C ASN A 378 20.20 6.67 4.24
N LEU A 379 18.99 7.23 4.31
CA LEU A 379 18.01 6.87 5.33
C LEU A 379 17.65 5.38 5.31
N LEU A 380 17.47 4.78 4.13
CA LEU A 380 17.16 3.36 4.00
C LEU A 380 18.27 2.47 4.56
N THR A 381 19.55 2.86 4.40
CA THR A 381 20.67 2.13 5.04
C THR A 381 20.58 2.19 6.57
N MET A 382 20.19 3.34 7.12
CA MET A 382 20.01 3.51 8.56
C MET A 382 18.80 2.73 9.09
N VAL A 383 17.71 2.64 8.33
CA VAL A 383 16.55 1.81 8.69
C VAL A 383 16.91 0.32 8.75
N ARG A 384 17.79 -0.16 7.85
CA ARG A 384 18.32 -1.52 7.92
C ARG A 384 19.13 -1.74 9.21
N GLN A 385 19.97 -0.76 9.58
CA GLN A 385 20.74 -0.81 10.82
C GLN A 385 19.82 -0.77 12.05
N GLU A 386 18.81 0.09 12.07
CA GLU A 386 17.81 0.17 13.13
C GLU A 386 17.12 -1.18 13.33
N ARG A 387 16.59 -1.80 12.26
CA ARG A 387 15.95 -3.13 12.33
C ARG A 387 16.91 -4.23 12.77
N HIS A 388 18.19 -4.12 12.42
CA HIS A 388 19.21 -5.07 12.85
C HIS A 388 19.43 -4.97 14.36
N TRP A 389 19.72 -3.78 14.85
CA TRP A 389 19.96 -3.54 16.27
C TRP A 389 18.71 -3.76 17.12
N GLN A 390 17.51 -3.49 16.59
CA GLN A 390 16.24 -3.78 17.27
C GLN A 390 16.06 -5.25 17.55
N ARG A 391 16.31 -6.09 16.53
CA ARG A 391 16.24 -7.54 16.67
C ARG A 391 17.26 -8.05 17.70
N ARG A 392 18.47 -7.50 17.70
CA ARG A 392 19.51 -7.88 18.69
C ARG A 392 19.14 -7.45 20.11
N ALA A 393 18.65 -6.23 20.30
CA ALA A 393 18.18 -5.75 21.59
C ALA A 393 17.03 -6.60 22.13
N GLN A 394 16.04 -6.92 21.29
CA GLN A 394 14.94 -7.82 21.66
C GLN A 394 15.45 -9.21 22.05
N THR A 395 16.39 -9.77 21.28
CA THR A 395 17.00 -11.07 21.59
C THR A 395 17.71 -11.04 22.95
N GLN A 396 18.48 -9.99 23.23
CA GLN A 396 19.17 -9.81 24.50
C GLN A 396 18.19 -9.61 25.66
N GLN A 397 17.09 -8.88 25.46
CA GLN A 397 16.03 -8.71 26.45
C GLN A 397 15.37 -10.05 26.80
N VAL A 398 15.02 -10.85 25.78
CA VAL A 398 14.47 -12.20 25.97
C VAL A 398 15.46 -13.08 26.73
N GLN A 399 16.74 -13.10 26.32
CA GLN A 399 17.78 -13.87 27.01
C GLN A 399 17.93 -13.46 28.48
N THR A 400 17.89 -12.17 28.78
CA THR A 400 18.02 -11.65 30.15
C THR A 400 16.79 -11.97 31.01
N GLN A 401 15.59 -11.93 30.42
CA GLN A 401 14.34 -12.26 31.10
C GLN A 401 14.21 -13.76 31.39
N TRP A 402 14.61 -14.60 30.45
CA TRP A 402 14.49 -16.06 30.55
C TRP A 402 15.67 -16.70 31.28
N TRP A 403 16.86 -16.10 31.20
CA TRP A 403 18.09 -16.55 31.84
C TRP A 403 18.70 -15.42 32.69
N PRO A 404 18.10 -15.09 33.85
CA PRO A 404 18.70 -14.10 34.74
C PRO A 404 20.10 -14.57 35.16
N SER A 405 21.10 -13.71 34.92
CA SER A 405 22.49 -13.99 35.29
C SER A 405 22.57 -14.43 36.76
N PRO A 406 23.32 -15.49 37.09
CA PRO A 406 23.51 -15.90 38.48
C PRO A 406 24.11 -14.72 39.28
N PRO A 407 23.69 -14.52 40.55
CA PRO A 407 24.15 -13.38 41.33
C PRO A 407 25.67 -13.42 41.44
N THR A 408 26.32 -12.41 40.88
CA THR A 408 27.74 -12.10 41.02
C THR A 408 28.00 -11.56 42.42
N ASN A 409 27.88 -12.43 43.43
CA ASN A 409 28.51 -12.22 44.72
C ASN A 409 29.21 -13.51 45.11
N PRO A 410 30.55 -13.60 45.02
CA PRO A 410 31.25 -14.68 45.67
C PRO A 410 31.02 -14.55 47.18
N PRO A 411 30.69 -15.63 47.90
CA PRO A 411 30.60 -15.57 49.36
C PRO A 411 31.95 -15.11 49.90
N GLN A 412 31.96 -13.97 50.60
CA GLN A 412 33.09 -13.54 51.40
C GLN A 412 33.23 -14.53 52.56
N SER A 413 34.21 -15.42 52.47
CA SER A 413 34.66 -16.32 53.54
C SER A 413 35.77 -15.70 54.35
#